data_AF-A0A8J3RJT5-F1
#
_entry.id   AF-A0A8J3RJT5-F1
#
_cell.length_a   1.000
_cell.length_b   1.000
_cell.length_c   1.000
_cell.angle_alpha   90.00
_cell.angle_beta   90.00
_cell.angle_gamma   90.00
#
_symmetry.space_group_name_H-M   'P 1'
#
loop_
_entity.id
_entity.type
_entity.pdbx_description
1 polymer ?
#
loop_
_entity_poly.entity_id
_entity_poly.type
_entity_poly.pdbx_seq_one_letter_code
_entity_poly.pdbx_strand_id
1 'polypeptide(L)'
;MFSKFHFSRIFQRVTGLSPGRFLSALRIQEAKRLLVTTRFAVTEISHQIGYSSVGTFSTRFTHSVGVSPIKYRQLQSAVPWSLIGHRHDLEGVSSARITGEISSPIERPVFAGLFPGRLLEGRPVRYTVIDGPGSFELADIPPGNWYLMTQSVEAGREDALDHPPGGDRSLYVGFGGPISVPPHSMTRRMDVQLRPMTPLHPPALLALRELFST
;
A
#
# COMPACT_ATOMS: atom_id res chain seq x y z
N MET A 1 -1.25 -22.52 -27.00
CA MET A 1 -1.58 -21.07 -26.95
C MET A 1 -2.68 -20.89 -25.91
N PHE A 2 -2.47 -20.10 -24.86
CA PHE A 2 -3.51 -19.84 -23.86
C PHE A 2 -4.55 -18.85 -24.43
N SER A 3 -5.83 -19.12 -24.24
CA SER A 3 -6.87 -18.14 -24.57
C SER A 3 -6.82 -16.94 -23.61
N LYS A 4 -7.31 -15.77 -24.05
CA LYS A 4 -7.36 -14.56 -23.22
C LYS A 4 -8.07 -14.78 -21.89
N PHE A 5 -9.14 -15.59 -21.88
CA PHE A 5 -9.89 -15.94 -20.67
C PHE A 5 -9.08 -16.82 -19.71
N HIS A 6 -8.39 -17.83 -20.26
CA HIS A 6 -7.56 -18.72 -19.46
C HIS A 6 -6.37 -17.98 -18.84
N PHE A 7 -5.70 -17.13 -19.62
CA PHE A 7 -4.65 -16.24 -19.10
C PHE A 7 -5.18 -15.34 -17.98
N SER A 8 -6.31 -14.67 -18.20
CA SER A 8 -6.89 -13.76 -17.19
C SER A 8 -7.23 -14.49 -15.88
N ARG A 9 -7.77 -15.71 -15.96
CA ARG A 9 -8.11 -16.52 -14.78
C ARG A 9 -6.86 -16.97 -14.03
N ILE A 10 -5.82 -17.45 -14.73
CA ILE A 10 -4.55 -17.83 -14.11
C ILE A 10 -3.88 -16.61 -13.49
N PHE A 11 -3.79 -15.51 -14.23
CA PHE A 11 -3.17 -14.27 -13.77
C PHE A 11 -3.84 -13.75 -12.50
N GLN A 12 -5.18 -13.73 -12.45
CA GLN A 12 -5.90 -13.31 -11.26
C GLN A 12 -5.74 -14.28 -10.09
N ARG A 13 -5.64 -15.59 -10.35
CA ARG A 13 -5.35 -16.58 -9.30
C ARG A 13 -3.97 -16.36 -8.70
N VAL A 14 -2.96 -16.05 -9.52
CA VAL A 14 -1.57 -15.89 -9.09
C VAL A 14 -1.34 -14.53 -8.42
N THR A 15 -1.85 -13.44 -9.01
CA THR A 15 -1.58 -12.06 -8.56
C THR A 15 -2.67 -11.49 -7.65
N GLY A 16 -3.83 -12.13 -7.58
CA GLY A 16 -5.02 -11.60 -6.90
C GLY A 16 -5.75 -10.48 -7.64
N LEU A 17 -5.24 -10.02 -8.79
CA LEU A 17 -5.80 -8.91 -9.57
C LEU A 17 -6.04 -9.32 -11.02
N SER A 18 -7.02 -8.69 -11.68
CA SER A 18 -7.16 -8.86 -13.13
C SER A 18 -5.97 -8.22 -13.86
N PRO A 19 -5.60 -8.71 -15.06
CA PRO A 19 -4.47 -8.14 -15.82
C PRO A 19 -4.56 -6.62 -16.01
N GLY A 20 -5.76 -6.11 -16.31
CA GLY A 20 -5.98 -4.67 -16.49
C GLY A 20 -5.81 -3.84 -15.22
N ARG A 21 -6.23 -4.37 -14.06
CA ARG A 21 -6.00 -3.71 -12.75
C ARG A 21 -4.53 -3.71 -12.39
N PHE A 22 -3.83 -4.82 -12.63
CA PHE A 22 -2.40 -4.93 -12.38
C PHE A 22 -1.59 -3.97 -13.25
N LEU A 23 -1.88 -3.91 -14.56
CA LEU A 23 -1.24 -2.96 -15.46
C LEU A 23 -1.50 -1.50 -15.05
N SER A 24 -2.73 -1.20 -14.63
CA SER A 24 -3.07 0.15 -14.15
C SER A 24 -2.26 0.51 -12.90
N ALA A 25 -2.08 -0.44 -11.99
CA ALA A 25 -1.26 -0.26 -10.79
C ALA A 25 0.22 0.00 -11.14
N LEU A 26 0.79 -0.78 -12.07
CA LEU A 26 2.16 -0.57 -12.57
C LEU A 26 2.34 0.83 -13.19
N ARG A 27 1.36 1.32 -13.94
CA ARG A 27 1.41 2.67 -14.53
C ARG A 27 1.42 3.76 -13.46
N ILE A 28 0.62 3.60 -12.40
CA ILE A 28 0.63 4.55 -11.27
C ILE A 28 1.95 4.50 -10.51
N GLN A 29 2.49 3.30 -10.26
CA GLN A 29 3.81 3.14 -9.64
C GLN A 29 4.89 3.87 -10.47
N GLU A 30 4.89 3.70 -11.79
CA GLU A 30 5.84 4.40 -12.66
C GLU A 30 5.62 5.92 -12.66
N ALA A 31 4.37 6.38 -12.57
CA ALA A 31 4.08 7.79 -12.41
C ALA A 31 4.66 8.37 -11.12
N LYS A 32 4.52 7.66 -9.98
CA LYS A 32 5.13 8.05 -8.70
C LYS A 32 6.64 8.23 -8.86
N ARG A 33 7.30 7.25 -9.50
CA ARG A 33 8.74 7.29 -9.79
C ARG A 33 9.10 8.51 -10.62
N LEU A 34 8.42 8.74 -11.75
CA LEU A 34 8.69 9.88 -12.64
C LEU A 34 8.46 11.22 -11.95
N LEU A 35 7.46 11.33 -11.08
CA LEU A 35 7.15 12.56 -10.33
C LEU A 35 8.29 12.96 -9.37
N VAL A 36 9.01 11.99 -8.82
CA VAL A 36 10.06 12.20 -7.81
C VAL A 36 11.46 12.24 -8.42
N THR A 37 11.71 11.46 -9.48
CA THR A 37 13.05 11.30 -10.08
C THR A 37 13.30 12.23 -11.26
N THR A 38 12.27 12.89 -11.79
CA THR A 38 12.39 13.74 -12.98
C THR A 38 11.74 15.11 -12.77
N ARG A 39 12.01 16.04 -13.70
CA ARG A 39 11.36 17.34 -13.77
C ARG A 39 10.23 17.40 -14.80
N PHE A 40 9.78 16.26 -15.33
CA PHE A 40 8.74 16.22 -16.36
C PHE A 40 7.44 16.87 -15.89
N ALA A 41 6.70 17.49 -16.81
CA ALA A 41 5.37 17.99 -16.50
C ALA A 41 4.42 16.83 -16.20
N VAL A 42 3.38 17.07 -15.39
CA VAL A 42 2.34 16.07 -15.10
C VAL A 42 1.67 15.56 -16.38
N THR A 43 1.51 16.45 -17.36
CA THR A 43 0.99 16.15 -18.69
C THR A 43 1.87 15.14 -19.43
N GLU A 44 3.18 15.38 -19.43
CA GLU A 44 4.18 14.50 -20.06
C GLU A 44 4.20 13.12 -19.40
N ILE A 45 4.22 13.07 -18.07
CA ILE A 45 4.18 11.81 -17.30
C ILE A 45 2.91 11.01 -17.63
N SER A 46 1.75 11.67 -17.70
CA SER A 46 0.48 11.03 -18.08
C SER A 46 0.56 10.33 -19.44
N HIS A 47 1.18 10.96 -20.43
CA HIS A 47 1.33 10.38 -21.75
C HIS A 47 2.35 9.24 -21.78
N GLN A 48 3.49 9.39 -21.11
CA GLN A 48 4.54 8.36 -21.05
C GLN A 48 4.05 7.04 -20.43
N ILE A 49 3.20 7.11 -19.41
CA ILE A 49 2.63 5.90 -18.78
C ILE A 49 1.36 5.39 -19.50
N GLY A 50 0.99 5.98 -20.64
CA GLY A 50 -0.06 5.47 -21.52
C GLY A 50 -1.50 5.87 -21.14
N TYR A 51 -1.71 7.02 -20.52
CA TYR A 51 -3.04 7.66 -20.44
C TYR A 51 -3.21 8.66 -21.60
N SER A 52 -4.39 8.63 -22.21
CA SER A 52 -4.78 9.58 -23.26
C SER A 52 -5.24 10.94 -22.73
N SER A 53 -5.57 11.03 -21.44
CA SER A 53 -6.05 12.26 -20.80
C SER A 53 -5.41 12.45 -19.43
N VAL A 54 -4.88 13.65 -19.22
CA VAL A 54 -4.29 14.10 -17.95
C VAL A 54 -5.33 14.14 -16.84
N GLY A 55 -6.59 14.45 -17.16
CA GLY A 55 -7.69 14.43 -16.19
C GLY A 55 -7.96 13.00 -15.69
N THR A 56 -8.04 12.03 -16.60
CA THR A 56 -8.21 10.62 -16.24
C THR A 56 -7.04 10.10 -15.41
N PHE A 57 -5.81 10.42 -15.82
CA PHE A 57 -4.62 10.09 -15.04
C PHE A 57 -4.68 10.70 -13.64
N SER A 58 -4.93 12.00 -13.52
CA SER A 58 -4.91 12.71 -12.23
C SER A 58 -5.95 12.16 -11.27
N THR A 59 -7.16 11.86 -11.74
CA THR A 59 -8.21 11.23 -10.93
C THR A 59 -7.78 9.83 -10.48
N ARG A 60 -7.24 9.01 -11.38
CA ARG A 60 -6.78 7.64 -11.06
C ARG A 60 -5.60 7.65 -10.10
N PHE A 61 -4.64 8.53 -10.32
CA PHE A 61 -3.48 8.72 -9.43
C PHE A 61 -3.94 9.14 -8.04
N THR A 62 -4.79 10.17 -7.94
CA THR A 62 -5.28 10.67 -6.65
C THR A 62 -6.06 9.60 -5.89
N HIS A 63 -6.92 8.86 -6.58
CA HIS A 63 -7.63 7.73 -5.97
C HIS A 63 -6.69 6.65 -5.46
N SER A 64 -5.64 6.32 -6.23
CA SER A 64 -4.74 5.22 -5.90
C SER A 64 -3.68 5.57 -4.86
N VAL A 65 -3.18 6.81 -4.91
CA VAL A 65 -2.07 7.28 -4.07
C VAL A 65 -2.57 8.01 -2.83
N GLY A 66 -3.79 8.56 -2.88
CA GLY A 66 -4.41 9.37 -1.82
C GLY A 66 -4.20 10.88 -1.99
N VAL A 67 -3.28 11.30 -2.86
CA VAL A 67 -2.99 12.72 -3.14
C VAL A 67 -2.77 12.98 -4.62
N SER A 68 -2.93 14.25 -5.03
CA SER A 68 -2.72 14.67 -6.40
C SER A 68 -1.25 14.51 -6.84
N PRO A 69 -0.96 14.32 -8.14
CA PRO A 69 0.40 14.22 -8.65
C PRO A 69 1.31 15.39 -8.24
N ILE A 70 0.77 16.60 -8.22
CA ILE A 70 1.50 17.82 -7.85
C ILE A 70 1.84 17.79 -6.36
N LYS A 71 0.86 17.47 -5.50
CA LYS A 71 1.10 17.37 -4.05
C LYS A 71 2.10 16.26 -3.75
N TYR A 72 1.99 15.11 -4.41
CA TYR A 72 2.92 13.99 -4.28
C TYR A 72 4.38 14.42 -4.57
N ARG A 73 4.61 15.19 -5.63
CA ARG A 73 5.95 15.75 -5.93
C ARG A 73 6.49 16.65 -4.83
N GLN A 74 5.63 17.40 -4.15
CA GLN A 74 6.02 18.35 -3.10
C GLN A 74 6.32 17.69 -1.75
N LEU A 75 5.88 16.45 -1.53
CA LEU A 75 6.07 15.73 -0.26
C LEU A 75 7.54 15.38 0.04
N GLN A 76 8.54 15.86 -0.70
CA GLN A 76 9.96 15.49 -0.52
C GLN A 76 10.59 15.88 0.83
N SER A 77 9.96 16.70 1.69
CA SER A 77 10.50 17.08 3.00
C SER A 77 10.39 15.96 4.05
N ALA A 78 11.52 15.41 4.51
CA ALA A 78 11.57 14.22 5.39
C ALA A 78 10.80 14.45 6.70
N VAL A 79 9.78 13.63 6.98
CA VAL A 79 9.12 13.58 8.28
C VAL A 79 9.70 12.38 9.04
N PRO A 80 10.35 12.58 10.20
CA PRO A 80 10.82 11.48 11.04
C PRO A 80 9.65 10.60 11.49
N TRP A 81 9.80 9.28 11.36
CA TRP A 81 8.75 8.34 11.72
C TRP A 81 8.47 8.30 13.24
N SER A 82 9.42 8.75 14.06
CA SER A 82 9.23 8.94 15.50
C SER A 82 8.17 9.99 15.86
N LEU A 83 7.80 10.86 14.92
CA LEU A 83 6.70 11.83 15.10
C LEU A 83 5.32 11.24 14.70
N ILE A 84 5.29 10.00 14.19
CA ILE A 84 4.07 9.27 13.79
C ILE A 84 3.34 8.68 15.01
N GLY A 85 3.99 8.72 16.18
CA GLY A 85 3.45 8.23 17.43
C GLY A 85 2.12 8.89 17.80
N HIS A 86 1.07 8.09 17.74
CA HIS A 86 -0.20 8.27 18.43
C HIS A 86 -0.97 9.54 18.09
N ARG A 87 -1.74 9.55 16.99
CA ARG A 87 -2.90 10.45 16.84
C ARG A 87 -3.73 10.11 15.60
N HIS A 88 -4.94 9.58 15.77
CA HIS A 88 -6.15 10.42 15.73
C HIS A 88 -7.39 9.57 16.01
N ASP A 89 -8.18 10.06 16.98
CA ASP A 89 -9.53 9.65 17.28
C ASP A 89 -10.41 9.68 16.03
N LEU A 90 -10.96 8.53 15.67
CA LEU A 90 -12.20 8.45 14.91
C LEU A 90 -13.19 7.74 15.80
N GLU A 91 -14.04 8.51 16.48
CA GLU A 91 -15.23 8.00 17.16
C GLU A 91 -16.01 7.11 16.18
N GLY A 92 -15.93 5.80 16.41
CA GLY A 92 -16.50 4.78 15.54
C GLY A 92 -16.84 3.54 16.35
N VAL A 93 -18.15 3.35 16.55
CA VAL A 93 -18.96 2.38 17.30
C VAL A 93 -18.59 0.87 17.19
N SER A 94 -17.51 0.49 16.50
CA SER A 94 -17.10 -0.92 16.38
C SER A 94 -15.98 -1.24 17.38
N SER A 95 -16.13 -2.30 18.18
CA SER A 95 -15.07 -2.84 19.05
C SER A 95 -14.31 -4.01 18.42
N ALA A 96 -14.31 -4.09 17.09
CA ALA A 96 -13.58 -5.12 16.38
C ALA A 96 -12.07 -4.80 16.37
N ARG A 97 -11.26 -5.79 16.75
CA ARG A 97 -9.81 -5.71 16.87
C ARG A 97 -9.14 -6.84 16.09
N ILE A 98 -8.06 -6.52 15.40
CA ILE A 98 -7.12 -7.50 14.86
C ILE A 98 -5.80 -7.35 15.61
N THR A 99 -5.31 -8.45 16.17
CA THR A 99 -4.00 -8.53 16.80
C THR A 99 -3.16 -9.61 16.13
N GLY A 100 -1.86 -9.61 16.36
CA GLY A 100 -1.00 -10.71 15.92
C GLY A 100 0.46 -10.34 16.00
N GLU A 101 1.30 -11.24 15.53
CA GLU A 101 2.72 -10.99 15.40
C GLU A 101 3.14 -10.84 13.93
N ILE A 102 3.94 -9.83 13.66
CA ILE A 102 4.62 -9.62 12.40
C ILE A 102 6.04 -10.16 12.55
N SER A 103 6.35 -11.24 11.83
CA SER A 103 7.70 -11.78 11.72
C SER A 103 8.37 -11.31 10.44
N SER A 104 9.65 -10.96 10.51
CA SER A 104 10.45 -10.50 9.36
C SER A 104 11.86 -11.04 9.46
N PRO A 105 12.51 -11.36 8.32
CA PRO A 105 13.95 -11.63 8.30
C PRO A 105 14.80 -10.37 8.45
N ILE A 106 14.20 -9.17 8.44
CA ILE A 106 14.88 -7.89 8.60
C ILE A 106 14.31 -7.08 9.76
N GLU A 107 15.19 -6.46 10.56
CA GLU A 107 14.83 -5.54 11.64
C GLU A 107 14.61 -4.12 11.08
N ARG A 108 13.43 -3.91 10.48
CA ARG A 108 13.00 -2.59 10.02
C ARG A 108 11.60 -2.29 10.53
N PRO A 109 11.23 -1.00 10.66
CA PRO A 109 9.86 -0.64 10.97
C PRO A 109 8.90 -1.25 9.96
N VAL A 110 7.73 -1.66 10.44
CA VAL A 110 6.70 -2.27 9.60
C VAL A 110 5.43 -1.45 9.69
N PHE A 111 4.97 -1.00 8.53
CA PHE A 111 3.62 -0.47 8.38
C PHE A 111 2.64 -1.63 8.24
N ALA A 112 1.54 -1.62 8.97
CA ALA A 112 0.45 -2.56 8.87
C ALA A 112 -0.87 -1.81 8.68
N GLY A 113 -1.60 -2.07 7.59
CA GLY A 113 -2.85 -1.38 7.26
C GLY A 113 -3.94 -2.29 6.71
N LEU A 114 -5.19 -1.93 6.95
CA LEU A 114 -6.36 -2.61 6.42
C LEU A 114 -6.92 -1.89 5.19
N PHE A 115 -7.10 -2.64 4.11
CA PHE A 115 -7.57 -2.14 2.82
C PHE A 115 -8.79 -2.91 2.33
N PRO A 116 -9.69 -2.27 1.56
CA PRO A 116 -10.87 -2.95 1.00
C PRO A 116 -10.51 -3.96 -0.11
N GLY A 117 -9.25 -3.97 -0.59
CA GLY A 117 -8.78 -4.85 -1.65
C GLY A 117 -7.32 -5.28 -1.47
N ARG A 118 -6.86 -6.15 -2.38
CA ARG A 118 -5.49 -6.71 -2.40
C ARG A 118 -4.42 -5.75 -2.93
N LEU A 119 -4.82 -4.57 -3.37
CA LEU A 119 -3.92 -3.52 -3.84
C LEU A 119 -3.82 -2.48 -2.72
N LEU A 120 -2.60 -2.08 -2.36
CA LEU A 120 -2.36 -1.01 -1.38
C LEU A 120 -2.63 0.34 -2.06
N GLU A 121 -3.90 0.61 -2.35
CA GLU A 121 -4.38 1.83 -2.99
C GLU A 121 -5.34 2.57 -2.06
N GLY A 122 -5.29 3.91 -2.12
CA GLY A 122 -6.09 4.79 -1.27
C GLY A 122 -5.69 4.73 0.20
N ARG A 123 -6.40 5.48 1.07
CA ARG A 123 -6.11 5.49 2.50
C ARG A 123 -6.59 4.18 3.16
N PRO A 124 -5.77 3.53 4.00
CA PRO A 124 -6.21 2.37 4.78
C PRO A 124 -7.35 2.78 5.73
N VAL A 125 -8.25 1.85 6.01
CA VAL A 125 -9.35 2.10 6.97
C VAL A 125 -8.82 2.18 8.41
N ARG A 126 -7.79 1.39 8.72
CA ARG A 126 -7.03 1.41 9.96
C ARG A 126 -5.59 1.04 9.64
N TYR A 127 -4.64 1.62 10.36
CA TYR A 127 -3.23 1.27 10.23
C TYR A 127 -2.48 1.48 11.53
N THR A 128 -1.31 0.86 11.62
CA THR A 128 -0.31 1.06 12.68
C THR A 128 1.08 0.96 12.08
N VAL A 129 2.07 1.51 12.77
CA VAL A 129 3.49 1.35 12.45
C VAL A 129 4.17 0.81 13.69
N ILE A 130 4.93 -0.25 13.53
CA ILE A 130 5.75 -0.85 14.59
C ILE A 130 7.23 -0.66 14.25
N ASP A 131 8.07 -0.40 15.25
CA ASP A 131 9.49 -0.02 15.09
C ASP A 131 10.35 -1.16 14.53
N GLY A 132 9.85 -2.39 14.65
CA GLY A 132 10.46 -3.61 14.16
C GLY A 132 9.45 -4.76 14.14
N PRO A 133 9.86 -5.96 13.69
CA PRO A 133 9.02 -7.14 13.75
C PRO A 133 8.57 -7.43 15.20
N GLY A 134 7.29 -7.73 15.39
CA GLY A 134 6.73 -7.95 16.71
C GLY A 134 5.20 -7.85 16.72
N SER A 135 4.65 -7.68 17.91
CA SER A 135 3.21 -7.59 18.13
C SER A 135 2.62 -6.31 17.52
N PHE A 136 1.49 -6.45 16.84
CA PHE A 136 0.71 -5.32 16.34
C PHE A 136 -0.76 -5.42 16.78
N GLU A 137 -1.42 -4.27 16.85
CA GLU A 137 -2.85 -4.16 17.12
C GLU A 137 -3.49 -3.13 16.17
N LEU A 138 -4.64 -3.49 15.61
CA LEU A 138 -5.54 -2.60 14.90
C LEU A 138 -6.91 -2.67 15.58
N ALA A 139 -7.34 -1.55 16.15
CA ALA A 139 -8.62 -1.42 16.84
C ALA A 139 -9.66 -0.67 16.00
N ASP A 140 -10.90 -0.66 16.48
CA ASP A 140 -12.05 0.05 15.93
C ASP A 140 -12.32 -0.22 14.46
N ILE A 141 -12.15 -1.48 14.04
CA ILE A 141 -12.25 -1.86 12.64
C ILE A 141 -13.73 -1.86 12.23
N PRO A 142 -14.14 -1.11 11.19
CA PRO A 142 -15.52 -1.09 10.77
C PRO A 142 -15.95 -2.44 10.16
N PRO A 143 -17.25 -2.78 10.21
CA PRO A 143 -17.78 -3.98 9.57
C PRO A 143 -17.49 -3.98 8.07
N GLY A 144 -17.14 -5.13 7.50
CA GLY A 144 -16.79 -5.24 6.09
C GLY A 144 -15.79 -6.35 5.79
N ASN A 145 -15.28 -6.37 4.56
CA ASN A 145 -14.23 -7.29 4.14
C ASN A 145 -12.94 -6.52 3.94
N TRP A 146 -11.91 -6.89 4.71
CA TRP A 146 -10.64 -6.18 4.74
C TRP A 146 -9.49 -7.11 4.42
N TYR A 147 -8.43 -6.55 3.85
CA TYR A 147 -7.16 -7.20 3.63
C TYR A 147 -6.11 -6.51 4.49
N LEU A 148 -5.44 -7.27 5.34
CA LEU A 148 -4.28 -6.78 6.06
C LEU A 148 -3.06 -6.81 5.13
N MET A 149 -2.42 -5.66 5.05
CA MET A 149 -1.24 -5.43 4.25
C MET A 149 -0.14 -4.95 5.18
N THR A 150 1.00 -5.63 5.15
CA THR A 150 2.18 -5.27 5.93
C THR A 150 3.35 -5.02 5.00
N GLN A 151 4.17 -4.02 5.31
CA GLN A 151 5.33 -3.67 4.51
C GLN A 151 6.46 -3.14 5.39
N SER A 152 7.68 -3.61 5.15
CA SER A 152 8.88 -3.03 5.74
C SER A 152 9.12 -1.62 5.21
N VAL A 153 9.38 -0.67 6.09
CA VAL A 153 9.67 0.72 5.78
C VAL A 153 11.19 0.95 5.86
N GLU A 154 11.75 1.71 4.92
CA GLU A 154 13.14 2.18 5.03
C GLU A 154 13.17 3.59 5.64
N ALA A 155 13.90 3.77 6.74
CA ALA A 155 14.02 5.06 7.40
C ALA A 155 14.63 6.11 6.45
N GLY A 156 13.90 7.21 6.22
CA GLY A 156 14.38 8.36 5.44
C GLY A 156 14.29 8.24 3.91
N ARG A 157 13.76 7.14 3.35
CA ARG A 157 13.70 6.90 1.90
C ARG A 157 12.43 6.18 1.45
N GLU A 158 11.39 6.94 1.12
CA GLU A 158 10.20 6.40 0.43
C GLU A 158 10.48 6.00 -1.03
N ASP A 159 11.55 6.53 -1.66
CA ASP A 159 11.96 6.12 -3.00
C ASP A 159 12.28 4.61 -3.09
N ALA A 160 12.65 4.00 -1.95
CA ALA A 160 12.83 2.56 -1.82
C ALA A 160 11.52 1.76 -1.83
N LEU A 161 10.36 2.37 -1.53
CA LEU A 161 9.03 1.72 -1.54
C LEU A 161 8.49 1.50 -2.95
N ASP A 162 8.85 2.39 -3.87
CA ASP A 162 8.47 2.29 -5.29
C ASP A 162 9.50 1.48 -6.10
N HIS A 163 10.73 1.30 -5.58
CA HIS A 163 11.79 0.52 -6.19
C HIS A 163 12.63 -0.22 -5.13
N PRO A 164 12.51 -1.56 -4.97
CA PRO A 164 13.54 -2.31 -4.27
C PRO A 164 14.85 -2.10 -5.05
N PRO A 165 15.93 -1.59 -4.43
CA PRO A 165 17.19 -1.39 -5.15
C PRO A 165 17.62 -2.71 -5.79
N GLY A 166 18.21 -2.65 -6.98
CA GLY A 166 19.00 -3.78 -7.47
C GLY A 166 20.06 -4.13 -6.42
N GLY A 167 19.89 -5.28 -5.75
CA GLY A 167 20.74 -5.74 -4.65
C GLY A 167 19.98 -6.16 -3.39
N ASP A 168 20.71 -6.31 -2.28
CA ASP A 168 20.30 -6.83 -0.95
C ASP A 168 19.38 -5.88 -0.14
N ARG A 169 18.45 -5.18 -0.82
CA ARG A 169 17.57 -4.16 -0.21
C ARG A 169 16.10 -4.32 -0.60
N SER A 170 15.71 -5.55 -0.94
CA SER A 170 14.32 -5.89 -1.30
C SER A 170 13.32 -5.37 -0.26
N LEU A 171 12.20 -4.81 -0.73
CA LEU A 171 11.06 -4.54 0.14
C LEU A 171 10.49 -5.87 0.61
N TYR A 172 10.12 -5.93 1.88
CA TYR A 172 9.43 -7.08 2.43
C TYR A 172 7.96 -6.74 2.64
N VAL A 173 7.10 -7.65 2.19
CA VAL A 173 5.65 -7.49 2.23
C VAL A 173 5.01 -8.75 2.82
N GLY A 174 3.92 -8.56 3.54
CA GLY A 174 3.10 -9.63 4.11
C GLY A 174 1.62 -9.33 3.90
N PHE A 175 0.85 -10.37 3.63
CA PHE A 175 -0.57 -10.28 3.29
C PHE A 175 -1.38 -11.16 4.23
N GLY A 176 -2.50 -10.64 4.71
CA GLY A 176 -3.47 -11.40 5.51
C GLY A 176 -4.91 -11.12 5.06
N GLY A 177 -5.74 -12.16 5.01
CA GLY A 177 -7.16 -12.04 4.65
C GLY A 177 -7.56 -12.73 3.33
N PRO A 178 -8.82 -12.51 2.87
CA PRO A 178 -9.77 -11.53 3.38
C PRO A 178 -10.22 -11.80 4.82
N ILE A 179 -10.50 -10.72 5.54
CA ILE A 179 -10.95 -10.71 6.93
C ILE A 179 -12.34 -10.11 6.93
N SER A 180 -13.35 -10.94 7.18
CA SER A 180 -14.72 -10.48 7.36
C SER A 180 -14.91 -10.02 8.80
N VAL A 181 -15.22 -8.75 8.97
CA VAL A 181 -15.53 -8.12 10.26
C VAL A 181 -17.05 -7.97 10.34
N PRO A 182 -17.71 -8.67 11.29
CA PRO A 182 -19.16 -8.55 11.47
C PRO A 182 -19.54 -7.20 12.12
N PRO A 183 -20.82 -6.83 12.16
CA PRO A 183 -21.33 -5.65 12.87
C PRO A 183 -21.14 -5.64 14.39
N HIS A 184 -20.62 -6.72 14.96
CA HIS A 184 -20.49 -6.94 16.40
C HIS A 184 -19.01 -6.94 16.81
N SER A 185 -18.74 -6.84 18.11
CA SER A 185 -17.40 -6.98 18.68
C SER A 185 -16.75 -8.29 18.24
N MET A 186 -15.54 -8.22 17.69
CA MET A 186 -14.76 -9.38 17.29
C MET A 186 -13.29 -9.10 17.58
N THR A 187 -12.62 -9.98 18.31
CA THR A 187 -11.16 -9.98 18.36
C THR A 187 -10.65 -11.14 17.51
N ARG A 188 -9.77 -10.86 16.55
CA ARG A 188 -9.16 -11.87 15.71
C ARG A 188 -7.64 -11.78 15.80
N ARG A 189 -7.00 -12.88 16.18
CA ARG A 189 -5.54 -13.02 16.06
C ARG A 189 -5.17 -13.43 14.64
N MET A 190 -4.17 -12.79 14.05
CA MET A 190 -3.62 -13.13 12.75
C MET A 190 -2.15 -12.75 12.67
N ASP A 191 -1.28 -13.75 12.68
CA ASP A 191 0.15 -13.54 12.53
C ASP A 191 0.50 -13.40 11.04
N VAL A 192 1.48 -12.57 10.73
CA VAL A 192 1.90 -12.23 9.37
C VAL A 192 3.40 -12.43 9.24
N GLN A 193 3.81 -13.09 8.16
CA GLN A 193 5.22 -13.23 7.80
C GLN A 193 5.55 -12.34 6.62
N LEU A 194 6.52 -11.45 6.82
CA LEU A 194 7.10 -10.61 5.79
C LEU A 194 8.02 -11.44 4.89
N ARG A 195 7.86 -11.29 3.57
CA ARG A 195 8.64 -11.98 2.54
C ARG A 195 9.16 -10.99 1.50
N PRO A 196 10.28 -11.27 0.82
CA PRO A 196 10.75 -10.41 -0.25
C PRO A 196 9.67 -10.18 -1.31
N MET A 197 9.49 -8.92 -1.71
CA MET A 197 8.52 -8.54 -2.73
C MET A 197 8.98 -9.06 -4.10
N THR A 198 8.22 -9.99 -4.66
CA THR A 198 8.38 -10.45 -6.04
C THR A 198 7.62 -9.56 -7.05
N PRO A 199 7.99 -9.59 -8.34
CA PRO A 199 7.24 -8.89 -9.41
C PRO A 199 5.79 -9.35 -9.62
N LEU A 200 5.39 -10.50 -9.05
CA LEU A 200 4.02 -11.00 -9.13
C LEU A 200 3.11 -10.41 -8.04
N HIS A 201 3.69 -9.76 -7.03
CA HIS A 201 2.89 -9.02 -6.07
C HIS A 201 2.39 -7.72 -6.66
N PRO A 202 1.14 -7.33 -6.36
CA PRO A 202 0.65 -5.99 -6.66
C PRO A 202 1.59 -4.91 -6.07
N PRO A 203 1.84 -3.81 -6.80
CA PRO A 203 2.68 -2.75 -6.28
C PRO A 203 1.97 -1.96 -5.16
N ALA A 204 2.76 -1.35 -4.29
CA ALA A 204 2.25 -0.45 -3.26
C ALA A 204 2.03 0.95 -3.86
N LEU A 205 0.79 1.43 -3.89
CA LEU A 205 0.46 2.71 -4.54
C LEU A 205 0.30 3.87 -3.55
N LEU A 206 -0.05 3.58 -2.29
CA LEU A 206 -0.17 4.56 -1.23
C LEU A 206 1.07 5.47 -1.09
N ALA A 207 0.83 6.76 -0.85
CA ALA A 207 1.83 7.68 -0.29
C ALA A 207 1.86 7.57 1.24
N LEU A 208 2.75 6.75 1.80
CA LEU A 208 2.81 6.52 3.25
C LEU A 208 3.00 7.85 4.02
N ARG A 209 3.86 8.75 3.54
CA ARG A 209 4.12 10.09 4.13
C ARG A 209 2.89 10.94 4.37
N GLU A 210 1.87 10.83 3.52
CA GLU A 210 0.66 11.62 3.65
C GLU A 210 -0.24 11.16 4.78
N LEU A 211 -0.23 9.86 5.10
CA LEU A 211 -0.93 9.36 6.28
C LEU A 211 -0.34 9.94 7.58
N PHE A 212 0.90 10.43 7.51
CA PHE A 212 1.68 10.90 8.65
C PHE A 212 1.82 12.43 8.74
N SER A 213 1.29 13.18 7.75
CA SER A 213 1.50 14.63 7.62
C SER A 213 0.28 15.48 8.01
N THR A 214 -0.78 14.89 8.59
CA THR A 214 -2.02 15.61 9.00
C THR A 214 -2.16 15.61 10.51
#